data_AF-A0A178WTU0-F1
#
_entry.id   AF-A0A178WTU0-F1
#
_cell.length_a   1.000
_cell.length_b   1.000
_cell.length_c   1.000
_cell.angle_alpha   90.00
_cell.angle_beta   90.00
_cell.angle_gamma   90.00
#
_symmetry.space_group_name_H-M   'P 1'
#
loop_
_entity.id
_entity.type
_entity.pdbx_description
1 polymer ?
#
loop_
_entity_poly.entity_id
_entity_poly.type
_entity_poly.pdbx_seq_one_letter_code
_entity_poly.pdbx_strand_id
1 'polypeptide(L)'
;MVLIGDAAHAVYPFYGQGMNSALEDCAVLRECLADDDWAEALRTFEQRRKPHTDVLADLSEENFDELRTRVASPLFLARKKADLVLSRVFPKRWMPLYTMVSHTTIPYADALRRARRQHAALAWGGGAAALALALTGGALARGRAAGPHSPGDRS
;
A
#
# COMPACT_ATOMS: atom_id res chain seq x y z
N MET A 1 -9.96 -18.17 27.46
CA MET A 1 -9.33 -16.89 27.85
C MET A 1 -8.94 -16.16 26.58
N VAL A 2 -9.10 -14.83 26.52
CA VAL A 2 -8.73 -14.00 25.37
C VAL A 2 -8.03 -12.73 25.87
N LEU A 3 -7.13 -12.16 25.07
CA LEU A 3 -6.47 -10.88 25.30
C LEU A 3 -6.97 -9.88 24.25
N ILE A 4 -7.09 -8.61 24.63
CA ILE A 4 -7.51 -7.51 23.73
C ILE A 4 -6.68 -6.25 23.99
N GLY A 5 -6.63 -5.35 23.00
CA GLY A 5 -5.89 -4.09 23.08
C GLY A 5 -4.39 -4.29 23.34
N ASP A 6 -3.78 -3.39 24.10
CA ASP A 6 -2.33 -3.41 24.38
C ASP A 6 -1.85 -4.71 25.07
N ALA A 7 -2.73 -5.42 25.78
CA ALA A 7 -2.40 -6.72 26.37
C ALA A 7 -2.20 -7.82 25.30
N ALA A 8 -2.79 -7.65 24.11
CA ALA A 8 -2.66 -8.56 22.98
C ALA A 8 -1.65 -8.07 21.93
N HIS A 9 -1.60 -6.75 21.66
CA HIS A 9 -0.82 -6.17 20.57
C HIS A 9 -0.28 -4.77 20.91
N ALA A 10 0.71 -4.70 21.79
CA ALA A 10 1.44 -3.45 22.00
C ALA A 10 2.17 -3.02 20.72
N VAL A 11 1.78 -1.87 20.16
CA VAL A 11 2.36 -1.31 18.93
C VAL A 11 3.12 -0.03 19.19
N TYR A 12 4.07 0.31 18.33
CA TYR A 12 4.73 1.61 18.41
C TYR A 12 3.74 2.77 18.20
N PRO A 13 3.92 3.91 18.88
CA PRO A 13 2.95 5.03 18.83
C PRO A 13 3.01 5.84 17.52
N PHE A 14 3.72 5.39 16.49
CA PHE A 14 4.00 6.20 15.29
C PHE A 14 2.90 6.16 14.24
N TYR A 15 1.98 5.19 14.28
CA TYR A 15 0.80 5.21 13.42
C TYR A 15 -0.44 5.84 14.11
N GLY A 16 -0.39 6.02 15.44
CA GLY A 16 -1.48 6.65 16.21
C GLY A 16 -2.76 5.83 16.28
N GLN A 17 -2.69 4.51 16.10
CA GLN A 17 -3.87 3.63 15.99
C GLN A 17 -4.03 2.62 17.14
N GLY A 18 -3.13 2.56 18.13
CA GLY A 18 -3.22 1.59 19.22
C GLY A 18 -4.59 1.62 19.94
N MET A 19 -5.03 2.80 20.37
CA MET A 19 -6.35 2.98 20.98
C MET A 19 -7.51 2.63 20.03
N ASN A 20 -7.44 3.03 18.76
CA ASN A 20 -8.49 2.74 17.79
C ASN A 20 -8.62 1.23 17.55
N SER A 21 -7.49 0.52 17.42
CA SER A 21 -7.43 -0.94 17.29
C SER A 21 -8.01 -1.64 18.51
N ALA A 22 -7.70 -1.15 19.73
CA ALA A 22 -8.27 -1.68 20.96
C ALA A 22 -9.80 -1.48 21.04
N LEU A 23 -10.32 -0.34 20.56
CA LEU A 23 -11.77 -0.12 20.47
C LEU A 23 -12.42 -1.03 19.42
N GLU A 24 -11.74 -1.26 18.29
CA GLU A 24 -12.19 -2.21 17.26
C GLU A 24 -12.22 -3.65 17.79
N ASP A 25 -11.25 -4.06 18.62
CA ASP A 25 -11.28 -5.35 19.30
C ASP A 25 -12.52 -5.51 20.17
N CYS A 26 -12.86 -4.50 20.99
CA CYS A 26 -14.06 -4.52 21.81
C CYS A 26 -15.33 -4.71 20.97
N ALA A 27 -15.41 -4.02 19.82
CA ALA A 27 -16.54 -4.13 18.92
C ALA A 27 -16.67 -5.54 18.31
N VAL A 28 -15.56 -6.09 17.81
CA VAL A 28 -15.52 -7.43 17.19
C VAL A 28 -15.73 -8.54 18.23
N LEU A 29 -15.16 -8.40 19.44
CA LEU A 29 -15.36 -9.36 20.52
C LEU A 29 -16.84 -9.42 20.91
N ARG A 30 -17.49 -8.26 21.07
CA ARG A 30 -18.93 -8.19 21.35
C ARG A 30 -19.76 -8.87 20.25
N GLU A 31 -19.40 -8.72 18.98
CA GLU A 31 -20.08 -9.42 17.88
C GLU A 31 -19.90 -10.94 17.96
N CYS A 32 -18.69 -11.42 18.28
CA CYS A 32 -18.43 -12.85 18.38
C CYS A 32 -19.12 -13.48 19.59
N LEU A 33 -19.18 -12.77 20.72
CA LEU A 33 -19.86 -13.22 21.95
C LEU A 33 -21.40 -13.16 21.86
N ALA A 34 -21.96 -12.83 20.70
CA ALA A 34 -23.40 -13.01 20.45
C ALA A 34 -23.77 -14.49 20.26
N ASP A 35 -22.78 -15.37 20.05
CA ASP A 35 -22.93 -16.83 20.05
C ASP A 35 -22.81 -17.39 21.47
N ASP A 36 -23.60 -18.43 21.77
CA ASP A 36 -23.60 -19.10 23.07
C ASP A 36 -22.40 -20.05 23.24
N ASP A 37 -21.74 -20.47 22.15
CA ASP A 37 -20.47 -21.20 22.23
C ASP A 37 -19.30 -20.23 22.41
N TRP A 38 -18.99 -19.93 23.67
CA TRP A 38 -17.87 -19.07 24.05
C TRP A 38 -16.52 -19.58 23.54
N ALA A 39 -16.32 -20.89 23.42
CA ALA A 39 -15.03 -21.41 22.95
C ALA A 39 -14.85 -21.10 21.46
N GLU A 40 -15.89 -21.29 20.65
CA GLU A 40 -15.87 -20.94 19.23
C GLU A 40 -15.89 -19.43 18.99
N ALA A 41 -16.64 -18.67 19.78
CA ALA A 41 -16.67 -17.21 19.72
C ALA A 41 -15.28 -16.60 19.93
N LEU A 42 -14.53 -17.08 20.93
CA LEU A 42 -13.17 -16.60 21.20
C LEU A 42 -12.17 -17.00 20.09
N ARG A 43 -12.30 -18.21 19.53
CA ARG A 43 -11.49 -18.62 18.35
C ARG A 43 -11.78 -17.73 17.15
N THR A 44 -13.06 -17.46 16.88
CA THR A 44 -13.50 -16.61 15.78
C THR A 44 -12.98 -15.18 15.96
N PHE A 45 -13.03 -14.65 17.18
CA PHE A 45 -12.46 -13.34 17.50
C PHE A 45 -10.97 -13.28 17.16
N GLU A 46 -10.17 -14.24 17.62
CA GLU A 46 -8.72 -14.27 17.36
C GLU A 46 -8.43 -14.35 15.86
N GLN A 47 -9.14 -15.22 15.13
CA GLN A 47 -8.99 -15.35 13.67
C GLN A 47 -9.34 -14.07 12.92
N ARG A 48 -10.36 -13.32 13.39
CA ARG A 48 -10.77 -12.05 12.79
C ARG A 48 -9.78 -10.92 13.10
N ARG A 49 -9.22 -10.86 14.30
CA ARG A 49 -8.38 -9.72 14.73
C ARG A 49 -6.89 -9.87 14.44
N LYS A 50 -6.33 -11.07 14.64
CA LYS A 50 -4.88 -11.31 14.53
C LYS A 50 -4.25 -10.78 13.22
N PRO A 51 -4.82 -11.05 12.03
CA PRO A 51 -4.23 -10.53 10.79
C PRO A 51 -4.20 -9.00 10.72
N HIS A 52 -5.14 -8.32 11.38
CA HIS A 52 -5.24 -6.86 11.37
C HIS A 52 -4.32 -6.23 12.41
N THR A 53 -4.20 -6.83 13.59
CA THR A 53 -3.30 -6.36 14.65
C THR A 53 -1.83 -6.55 14.28
N ASP A 54 -1.49 -7.68 13.64
CA ASP A 54 -0.14 -7.94 13.13
C ASP A 54 0.25 -6.92 12.06
N VAL A 55 -0.65 -6.65 11.10
CA VAL A 55 -0.41 -5.61 10.08
C VAL A 55 -0.27 -4.23 10.69
N LEU A 56 -1.02 -3.89 11.74
CA LEU A 56 -0.88 -2.61 12.39
C LEU A 56 0.48 -2.48 13.11
N ALA A 57 0.96 -3.57 13.73
CA ALA A 57 2.29 -3.60 14.34
C ALA A 57 3.38 -3.36 13.30
N ASP A 58 3.35 -4.09 12.18
CA ASP A 58 4.28 -3.93 11.06
C ASP A 58 4.26 -2.49 10.52
N LEU A 59 3.07 -1.94 10.26
CA LEU A 59 2.95 -0.56 9.76
C LEU A 59 3.48 0.48 10.75
N SER A 60 3.33 0.23 12.05
CA SER A 60 3.81 1.13 13.09
C SER A 60 5.34 1.10 13.21
N GLU A 61 5.94 -0.09 13.06
CA GLU A 61 7.40 -0.27 12.99
C GLU A 61 7.99 0.35 11.71
N GLU A 62 7.38 0.08 10.55
CA GLU A 62 7.81 0.68 9.28
C GLU A 62 7.76 2.21 9.33
N ASN A 63 6.71 2.79 9.92
CA ASN A 63 6.57 4.23 10.06
C ASN A 63 7.58 4.81 11.07
N PHE A 64 7.94 4.07 12.13
CA PHE A 64 9.02 4.46 13.03
C PHE A 64 10.35 4.57 12.29
N ASP A 65 10.72 3.53 11.54
CA ASP A 65 11.95 3.49 10.76
C ASP A 65 11.99 4.60 9.71
N GLU A 66 10.86 4.86 9.06
CA GLU A 66 10.71 5.94 8.09
C GLU A 66 11.00 7.31 8.73
N LEU A 67 10.38 7.61 9.87
CA LEU A 67 10.55 8.87 10.60
C LEU A 67 11.95 9.01 11.21
N ARG A 68 12.59 7.90 11.59
CA ARG A 68 13.94 7.89 12.16
C ARG A 68 15.02 8.09 11.10
N THR A 69 14.89 7.47 9.93
CA THR A 69 16.01 7.30 8.99
C THR A 69 15.78 7.86 7.58
N ARG A 70 14.52 8.00 7.14
CA ARG A 70 14.18 8.23 5.72
C ARG A 70 13.45 9.54 5.42
N VAL A 71 13.07 10.30 6.45
CA VAL A 71 12.47 11.64 6.29
C VAL A 71 13.33 12.62 5.47
N ALA A 72 14.66 12.44 5.45
CA ALA A 72 15.57 13.27 4.66
C ALA A 72 15.77 12.80 3.21
N SER A 73 15.22 11.63 2.80
CA SER A 73 15.48 11.06 1.48
C SER A 73 14.65 11.74 0.37
N PRO A 74 15.29 12.30 -0.67
CA PRO A 74 14.58 12.96 -1.77
C PRO A 74 13.67 12.01 -2.56
N LEU A 75 14.10 10.77 -2.79
CA LEU A 75 13.32 9.76 -3.51
C LEU A 75 12.04 9.39 -2.75
N PHE A 76 12.15 9.32 -1.41
CA PHE A 76 11.04 9.03 -0.54
C PHE A 76 9.96 10.13 -0.59
N LEU A 77 10.38 11.39 -0.50
CA LEU A 77 9.49 12.55 -0.64
C LEU A 77 8.85 12.63 -2.04
N ALA A 78 9.60 12.29 -3.09
CA ALA A 78 9.07 12.24 -4.45
C ALA A 78 7.95 11.20 -4.59
N ARG A 79 8.14 10.00 -4.00
CA ARG A 79 7.11 8.95 -3.99
C ARG A 79 5.84 9.38 -3.24
N LYS A 80 5.98 9.98 -2.05
CA LYS A 80 4.83 10.55 -1.31
C LYS A 80 4.09 11.60 -2.12
N LYS A 81 4.80 12.49 -2.81
CA LYS A 81 4.18 13.48 -3.70
C LYS A 81 3.45 12.82 -4.86
N ALA A 82 4.03 11.79 -5.48
CA ALA A 82 3.37 11.05 -6.55
C ALA A 82 2.08 10.39 -6.07
N ASP A 83 2.08 9.76 -4.89
CA ASP A 83 0.87 9.16 -4.30
C ASP A 83 -0.24 10.21 -4.04
N LEU A 84 0.13 11.41 -3.59
CA LEU A 84 -0.81 12.53 -3.39
C LEU A 84 -1.35 13.09 -4.71
N VAL A 85 -0.52 13.14 -5.75
CA VAL A 85 -0.98 13.57 -7.09
C VAL A 85 -1.93 12.53 -7.67
N LEU A 86 -1.59 11.25 -7.59
CA LEU A 86 -2.43 10.14 -8.04
C LEU A 86 -3.78 10.12 -7.32
N SER A 87 -3.82 10.37 -6.00
CA SER A 87 -5.08 10.44 -5.26
C SER A 87 -5.94 11.65 -5.66
N ARG A 88 -5.33 12.78 -6.04
CA ARG A 88 -6.07 13.96 -6.55
C ARG A 88 -6.62 13.73 -7.95
N VAL A 89 -5.88 13.06 -8.82
CA VAL A 89 -6.30 12.79 -10.21
C VAL A 89 -7.30 11.64 -10.28
N PHE A 90 -7.14 10.61 -9.45
CA PHE A 90 -7.97 9.41 -9.44
C PHE A 90 -8.57 9.10 -8.05
N PRO A 91 -9.34 10.01 -7.43
CA PRO A 91 -9.76 9.89 -6.03
C PRO A 91 -10.62 8.66 -5.74
N LYS A 92 -11.42 8.19 -6.72
CA LYS A 92 -12.24 6.98 -6.57
C LYS A 92 -11.45 5.68 -6.65
N ARG A 93 -10.26 5.69 -7.25
CA ARG A 93 -9.48 4.49 -7.58
C ARG A 93 -8.15 4.40 -6.82
N TRP A 94 -7.56 5.53 -6.45
CA TRP A 94 -6.31 5.62 -5.72
C TRP A 94 -6.51 6.28 -4.36
N MET A 95 -6.46 5.47 -3.31
CA MET A 95 -6.51 5.94 -1.92
C MET A 95 -5.16 5.61 -1.25
N PRO A 96 -4.47 6.61 -0.67
CA PRO A 96 -3.22 6.36 0.06
C PRO A 96 -3.46 5.43 1.26
N LEU A 97 -2.47 4.60 1.61
CA LEU A 97 -2.56 3.67 2.73
C LEU A 97 -2.87 4.40 4.05
N TYR A 98 -2.21 5.52 4.31
CA TYR A 98 -2.49 6.37 5.47
C TYR A 98 -3.96 6.77 5.55
N THR A 99 -4.57 7.19 4.44
CA THR A 99 -5.98 7.57 4.41
C THR A 99 -6.89 6.38 4.70
N MET A 100 -6.59 5.20 4.16
CA MET A 100 -7.37 3.99 4.44
C MET A 100 -7.33 3.65 5.93
N VAL A 101 -6.15 3.68 6.53
CA VAL A 101 -5.97 3.28 7.93
C VAL A 101 -6.52 4.33 8.90
N SER A 102 -6.32 5.62 8.63
CA SER A 102 -6.63 6.70 9.58
C SER A 102 -8.02 7.33 9.40
N HIS A 103 -8.64 7.20 8.23
CA HIS A 103 -9.88 7.91 7.89
C HIS A 103 -10.99 7.01 7.36
N THR A 104 -10.85 5.69 7.45
CA THR A 104 -11.89 4.74 7.08
C THR A 104 -11.97 3.61 8.12
N THR A 105 -12.98 2.76 7.98
CA THR A 105 -13.15 1.52 8.78
C THR A 105 -12.73 0.27 8.00
N ILE A 106 -11.92 0.42 6.95
CA ILE A 106 -11.37 -0.71 6.21
C ILE A 106 -10.41 -1.47 7.16
N PRO A 107 -10.56 -2.79 7.33
CA PRO A 107 -9.68 -3.56 8.20
C PRO A 107 -8.20 -3.41 7.79
N TYR A 108 -7.28 -3.33 8.75
CA TYR A 108 -5.88 -2.95 8.49
C TYR A 108 -5.19 -3.84 7.44
N ALA A 109 -5.39 -5.15 7.53
CA ALA A 109 -4.83 -6.10 6.56
C ALA A 109 -5.39 -5.90 5.14
N ASP A 110 -6.66 -5.50 5.04
CA ASP A 110 -7.35 -5.25 3.79
C ASP A 110 -6.87 -3.95 3.15
N ALA A 111 -6.66 -2.91 3.97
CA ALA A 111 -6.04 -1.66 3.56
C ALA A 111 -4.64 -1.89 2.99
N LEU A 112 -3.81 -2.71 3.66
CA LEU A 112 -2.48 -3.06 3.17
C LEU A 112 -2.53 -3.86 1.86
N ARG A 113 -3.41 -4.87 1.76
CA ARG A 113 -3.60 -5.63 0.49
C ARG A 113 -4.04 -4.71 -0.65
N ARG A 114 -4.95 -3.78 -0.39
CA ARG A 114 -5.40 -2.80 -1.38
C ARG A 114 -4.27 -1.87 -1.82
N ALA A 115 -3.47 -1.34 -0.88
CA ALA A 115 -2.31 -0.52 -1.19
C ALA A 115 -1.29 -1.28 -2.05
N ARG A 116 -0.98 -2.53 -1.70
CA ARG A 116 -0.08 -3.40 -2.49
C ARG A 116 -0.58 -3.59 -3.92
N ARG A 117 -1.88 -3.82 -4.11
CA ARG A 117 -2.49 -3.93 -5.45
C ARG A 117 -2.39 -2.62 -6.24
N GLN A 118 -2.64 -1.48 -5.60
CA GLN A 118 -2.48 -0.16 -6.21
C GLN A 118 -1.04 0.06 -6.69
N HIS A 119 -0.05 -0.20 -5.83
CA HIS A 119 1.37 -0.05 -6.20
C HIS A 119 1.81 -1.03 -7.28
N ALA A 120 1.34 -2.28 -7.24
CA ALA A 120 1.62 -3.25 -8.30
C ALA A 120 1.04 -2.77 -9.64
N ALA A 121 -0.22 -2.35 -9.68
CA ALA A 121 -0.85 -1.83 -10.90
C ALA A 121 -0.09 -0.61 -11.47
N LEU A 122 0.40 0.28 -10.60
CA LEU A 122 1.22 1.42 -11.02
C LEU A 122 2.57 0.98 -11.60
N ALA A 123 3.23 0.00 -10.97
CA ALA A 123 4.50 -0.53 -11.46
C ALA A 123 4.36 -1.22 -12.83
N TRP A 124 3.31 -2.03 -13.00
CA TRP A 124 2.97 -2.66 -14.28
C TRP A 124 2.64 -1.62 -15.36
N GLY A 125 1.82 -0.63 -15.03
CA GLY A 125 1.47 0.45 -15.97
C GLY A 125 2.69 1.30 -16.38
N GLY A 126 3.55 1.64 -15.42
CA GLY A 126 4.81 2.36 -15.68
C GLY A 126 5.78 1.55 -16.54
N GLY A 127 5.94 0.26 -16.26
CA GLY A 127 6.79 -0.65 -17.05
C GLY A 127 6.29 -0.81 -18.49
N ALA A 128 4.98 -0.98 -18.69
CA ALA A 128 4.38 -1.06 -20.02
C ALA A 128 4.57 0.23 -20.82
N ALA A 129 4.36 1.39 -20.19
CA ALA A 129 4.58 2.69 -20.83
C ALA A 129 6.05 2.91 -21.21
N ALA A 130 6.99 2.55 -20.33
CA ALA A 130 8.42 2.64 -20.60
C ALA A 130 8.84 1.74 -21.77
N LEU A 131 8.31 0.51 -21.83
CA LEU A 131 8.56 -0.42 -22.92
C LEU A 131 8.01 0.11 -24.26
N ALA A 132 6.79 0.65 -24.26
CA ALA A 132 6.19 1.25 -25.46
C ALA A 132 6.99 2.46 -25.98
N LEU A 133 7.50 3.30 -25.08
CA LEU A 133 8.40 4.42 -25.41
C LEU A 133 9.74 3.93 -25.95
N ALA A 134 10.31 2.87 -25.38
CA ALA A 134 11.57 2.29 -25.87
C ALA A 134 11.42 1.66 -27.26
N LEU A 135 10.29 1.00 -27.55
CA LEU A 135 10.01 0.40 -28.84
C LEU A 135 9.78 1.46 -29.94
N THR A 136 9.03 2.52 -29.62
CA THR A 136 8.82 3.64 -30.56
C THR A 136 10.10 4.46 -30.77
N GLY A 137 10.87 4.73 -29.72
CA GLY A 137 12.18 5.39 -29.81
C GLY A 137 13.21 4.56 -30.59
N GLY A 138 13.24 3.24 -30.37
CA GLY A 138 14.11 2.31 -31.11
C GLY A 138 13.73 2.16 -32.58
N ALA A 139 12.44 2.19 -32.91
CA ALA A 139 11.96 2.20 -34.30
C ALA A 139 12.33 3.50 -35.03
N LEU A 140 12.19 4.66 -34.37
CA LEU A 140 12.60 5.96 -34.90
C LEU A 140 14.12 6.07 -35.09
N ALA A 141 14.92 5.50 -34.19
CA ALA A 141 16.38 5.48 -34.31
C ALA A 141 16.85 4.56 -35.45
N ARG A 142 16.22 3.38 -35.65
CA ARG A 142 16.53 2.46 -36.75
C ARG A 142 16.09 3.00 -38.12
N GLY A 143 14.97 3.72 -38.19
CA GLY A 143 14.51 4.36 -39.43
C GLY A 143 15.45 5.46 -39.94
N ARG A 144 16.19 6.13 -39.05
CA ARG A 144 17.22 7.12 -39.42
C ARG A 144 18.54 6.51 -39.89
N ALA A 145 18.87 5.29 -39.47
CA ALA A 145 20.08 4.58 -39.89
C ALA A 145 19.96 3.94 -41.30
N ALA A 146 18.73 3.83 -41.82
CA ALA A 146 18.42 3.28 -43.15
C ALA A 146 18.11 4.38 -44.20
N GLY A 147 18.73 5.56 -44.07
CA GLY A 147 18.63 6.63 -45.07
C GLY A 147 19.30 6.25 -46.40
N PRO A 148 18.82 6.76 -47.55
CA PRO A 148 19.06 6.18 -48.86
C PRO A 148 20.53 6.27 -49.30
N HIS A 149 21.08 5.14 -49.75
CA HIS A 149 22.30 5.11 -50.56
C HIS A 149 22.08 5.99 -51.80
N SER A 150 22.77 7.14 -51.86
CA SER A 150 22.86 7.94 -53.09
C SER A 150 23.64 7.14 -54.14
N PRO A 151 23.11 6.87 -55.34
CA PRO A 151 23.92 6.36 -56.42
C PRO A 151 24.83 7.49 -56.90
N GLY A 152 26.13 7.22 -56.85
CA GLY A 152 27.16 8.13 -57.32
C GLY A 152 27.04 8.43 -58.80
N ASP A 153 27.21 9.72 -59.11
CA ASP A 153 28.13 10.26 -60.11
C ASP A 153 28.67 9.26 -61.14
N ARG A 154 28.21 9.36 -62.40
CA ARG A 154 29.05 9.21 -63.59
C ARG A 154 28.53 10.06 -64.75
N SER A 155 29.41 10.98 -65.16
CA SER A 155 29.70 11.48 -66.53
C SER A 155 28.59 12.13 -67.35
#